data_AF-A0A2D4FR91-F1
#
_entry.id   AF-A0A2D4FR91-F1
#
_cell.length_a   1.000
_cell.length_b   1.000
_cell.length_c   1.000
_cell.angle_alpha   90.00
_cell.angle_beta   90.00
_cell.angle_gamma   90.00
#
_symmetry.space_group_name_H-M   'P 1'
#
loop_
_entity.id
_entity.type
_entity.pdbx_description
1 polymer ?
#
loop_
_entity_poly.entity_id
_entity_poly.type
_entity_poly.pdbx_seq_one_letter_code
_entity_poly.pdbx_strand_id
1 'polypeptide(L)'
;RPPIKTESSLNWLQEPFFVGSAFLQESSSSPEEDEDGKIYFFFSETGKEFDFFEDTVVSRVARVCKGDLGGERVLQRRWTTFLKAQLLCSHPEDGFLFNVLQDMFVLTSGDGWPETVFYG
;
A
#
# COMPACT_ATOMS: atom_id res chain seq x y z
N ARG A 1 21.83 8.68 0.79
CA ARG A 1 20.83 9.05 1.83
C ARG A 1 20.65 7.83 2.75
N PRO A 2 20.51 7.98 4.08
CA PRO A 2 20.23 6.84 4.97
C PRO A 2 18.92 6.15 4.56
N PRO A 3 18.79 4.82 4.73
CA PRO A 3 17.57 4.12 4.38
C PRO A 3 16.42 4.50 5.32
N ILE A 4 15.22 4.64 4.76
CA ILE A 4 13.96 4.80 5.48
C ILE A 4 13.29 3.43 5.60
N LYS A 5 12.63 3.16 6.73
CA LYS A 5 11.95 1.88 7.00
C LYS A 5 10.59 2.06 7.65
N THR A 6 9.83 0.98 7.77
CA THR A 6 8.62 0.97 8.59
C THR A 6 8.95 0.98 10.09
N GLU A 7 7.99 1.39 10.91
CA GLU A 7 8.06 1.21 12.36
C GLU A 7 7.95 -0.27 12.74
N SER A 8 8.57 -0.69 13.85
CA SER A 8 8.49 -2.08 14.32
C SER A 8 7.18 -2.40 15.07
N SER A 9 6.17 -1.53 14.97
CA SER A 9 4.87 -1.69 15.61
C SER A 9 3.99 -2.59 14.75
N LEU A 10 3.30 -3.54 15.38
CA LEU A 10 2.30 -4.39 14.72
C LEU A 10 1.13 -3.59 14.11
N ASN A 11 0.96 -2.32 14.51
CA ASN A 11 -0.06 -1.45 13.92
C ASN A 11 0.27 -1.08 12.45
N TRP A 12 1.53 -1.21 12.03
CA TRP A 12 1.95 -0.90 10.67
C TRP A 12 1.82 -2.11 9.74
N LEU A 13 2.44 -3.22 10.14
CA LEU A 13 2.46 -4.46 9.37
C LEU A 13 2.39 -5.64 10.34
N GLN A 14 1.56 -6.63 10.03
CA GLN A 14 1.43 -7.83 10.84
C GLN A 14 1.63 -9.09 9.98
N GLU A 15 2.84 -9.64 10.06
CA GLU A 15 3.24 -10.82 9.26
C GLU A 15 2.90 -10.69 7.77
N PRO A 16 3.29 -9.57 7.11
CA PRO A 16 2.85 -9.30 5.76
C PRO A 16 3.49 -10.25 4.74
N PHE A 17 2.70 -10.67 3.75
CA PHE A 17 3.15 -11.34 2.54
C PHE A 17 3.02 -10.40 1.34
N PHE A 18 4.14 -9.82 0.90
CA PHE A 18 4.18 -8.86 -0.21
C PHE A 18 4.08 -9.56 -1.56
N VAL A 19 3.24 -9.02 -2.44
CA VAL A 19 3.09 -9.51 -3.82
C VAL A 19 3.68 -8.57 -4.86
N GLY A 20 3.69 -7.25 -4.59
CA GLY A 20 4.24 -6.29 -5.55
C GLY A 20 4.23 -4.84 -5.07
N SER A 21 4.81 -3.97 -5.89
CA SER A 21 4.78 -2.52 -5.71
C SER A 21 4.72 -1.78 -7.03
N ALA A 22 4.18 -0.57 -7.01
CA ALA A 22 3.98 0.27 -8.19
C ALA A 22 4.31 1.72 -7.88
N PHE A 23 5.05 2.38 -8.76
CA PHE A 23 5.29 3.82 -8.67
C PHE A 23 4.33 4.57 -9.58
N LEU A 24 3.60 5.54 -9.02
CA LEU A 24 2.73 6.45 -9.78
C LEU A 24 3.17 7.89 -9.57
N GLN A 25 3.41 8.59 -10.68
CA GLN A 25 3.68 10.03 -10.68
C GLN A 25 2.34 10.77 -10.71
N GLU A 26 1.92 11.34 -9.58
CA GLU A 26 0.61 12.01 -9.48
C GLU A 26 0.61 13.49 -9.92
N SER A 27 1.76 14.09 -10.22
CA SER A 27 1.84 15.47 -10.71
C SER A 27 2.14 15.55 -12.20
N SER A 28 1.36 16.35 -12.92
CA SER A 28 1.56 16.70 -14.33
C SER A 28 2.10 18.12 -14.52
N SER A 29 2.34 18.87 -13.43
CA SER A 29 2.68 20.29 -13.46
C SER A 29 4.16 20.60 -13.63
N SER A 30 5.07 19.71 -13.26
CA SER A 30 6.50 19.84 -13.60
C SER A 30 7.27 18.53 -13.38
N PRO A 31 8.26 18.19 -14.24
CA PRO A 31 9.18 17.07 -14.01
C PRO A 31 10.12 17.26 -12.82
N GLU A 32 10.13 18.45 -12.21
CA GLU A 32 11.03 18.81 -11.11
C GLU A 32 10.40 18.54 -9.73
N GLU A 33 9.08 18.36 -9.66
CA GLU A 33 8.34 17.98 -8.44
C GLU A 33 8.21 16.45 -8.31
N ASP A 34 9.37 15.80 -8.38
CA ASP A 34 9.57 14.35 -8.20
C ASP A 34 9.20 13.85 -6.77
N GLU A 35 8.83 14.78 -5.89
CA GLU A 35 8.50 14.58 -4.47
C GLU A 35 7.04 14.11 -4.26
N ASP A 36 6.13 14.44 -5.17
CA ASP A 36 4.70 14.11 -5.08
C ASP A 36 4.34 12.70 -5.57
N GLY A 37 5.29 12.03 -6.22
CA GLY A 37 5.14 10.64 -6.66
C GLY A 37 4.86 9.72 -5.47
N LYS A 38 4.01 8.71 -5.68
CA LYS A 38 3.63 7.74 -4.65
C LYS A 38 4.06 6.34 -5.05
N ILE A 39 4.51 5.59 -4.06
CA ILE A 39 4.84 4.18 -4.20
C ILE A 39 3.76 3.40 -3.47
N TYR A 40 3.03 2.57 -4.23
CA TYR A 40 2.02 1.66 -3.72
C TYR A 40 2.65 0.29 -3.45
N PHE A 41 2.21 -0.36 -2.38
CA PHE A 41 2.61 -1.70 -1.98
C PHE A 41 1.35 -2.54 -1.83
N PHE A 42 1.43 -3.79 -2.30
CA PHE A 42 0.33 -4.74 -2.26
C PHE A 42 0.77 -5.98 -1.50
N PHE A 43 -0.04 -6.40 -0.54
CA PHE A 43 0.30 -7.51 0.35
C PHE A 43 -0.94 -8.07 1.05
N SER A 44 -0.81 -9.27 1.60
CA SER A 44 -1.77 -9.83 2.57
C SER A 44 -1.18 -9.78 3.97
N GLU A 45 -1.98 -9.56 5.01
CA GLU A 45 -1.54 -9.57 6.42
C GLU A 45 -2.66 -10.07 7.33
N THR A 46 -2.35 -10.34 8.60
CA THR A 46 -3.38 -10.65 9.62
C THR A 46 -4.12 -9.37 10.04
N GLY A 47 -5.44 -9.33 9.82
CA GLY A 47 -6.30 -8.16 10.05
C GLY A 47 -6.76 -8.05 11.51
N LYS A 48 -6.13 -7.15 12.27
CA LYS A 48 -6.43 -6.92 13.70
C LYS A 48 -7.74 -6.21 13.99
N GLU A 49 -8.32 -5.52 13.01
CA GLU A 49 -9.63 -4.89 13.15
C GLU A 49 -10.78 -5.91 13.22
N PHE A 50 -10.49 -7.15 12.84
CA PHE A 50 -11.41 -8.28 12.88
C PHE A 50 -11.04 -9.16 14.07
N ASP A 51 -11.51 -8.78 15.26
CA ASP A 51 -11.34 -9.53 16.51
C ASP A 51 -12.26 -10.77 16.52
N PHE A 52 -12.06 -11.67 15.54
CA PHE A 52 -12.73 -12.96 15.46
C PHE A 52 -11.93 -14.02 16.23
N PHE A 53 -12.56 -15.18 16.48
CA PHE A 53 -11.90 -16.33 17.13
C PHE A 53 -10.71 -16.90 16.35
N GLU A 54 -10.48 -16.46 15.11
CA GLU A 54 -9.44 -16.96 14.21
C GLU A 54 -8.76 -15.80 13.47
N ASP A 55 -7.44 -15.90 13.31
CA ASP A 55 -6.60 -14.90 12.63
C ASP A 55 -7.08 -14.73 11.17
N THR A 56 -7.78 -13.62 10.91
CA THR A 56 -8.34 -13.35 9.58
C THR A 56 -7.27 -12.69 8.70
N VAL A 57 -6.81 -13.38 7.67
CA VAL A 57 -5.96 -12.78 6.63
C VAL A 57 -6.79 -11.80 5.81
N VAL A 58 -6.23 -10.64 5.49
CA VAL A 58 -6.83 -9.61 4.65
C VAL A 58 -5.85 -9.08 3.61
N SER A 59 -6.37 -8.72 2.44
CA SER A 59 -5.60 -8.06 1.38
C SER A 59 -5.51 -6.56 1.64
N ARG A 60 -4.35 -5.97 1.39
CA ARG A 60 -4.06 -4.56 1.63
C ARG A 60 -3.40 -3.91 0.44
N VAL A 61 -3.73 -2.63 0.27
CA VAL A 61 -2.90 -1.67 -0.45
C VAL A 61 -2.35 -0.68 0.57
N ALA A 62 -1.06 -0.37 0.47
CA ALA A 62 -0.44 0.72 1.20
C ALA A 62 0.24 1.70 0.25
N ARG A 63 0.49 2.91 0.71
CA ARG A 63 1.23 3.92 -0.04
C ARG A 63 2.23 4.67 0.83
N VAL A 64 3.28 5.18 0.21
CA VAL A 64 4.20 6.19 0.76
C VAL A 64 4.49 7.24 -0.31
N CYS A 65 4.85 8.45 0.09
CA CYS A 65 5.37 9.45 -0.84
C CYS A 65 6.86 9.16 -1.12
N LYS A 66 7.28 9.26 -2.38
CA LYS A 66 8.67 9.06 -2.81
C LYS A 66 9.62 10.06 -2.11
N GLY A 67 9.14 11.29 -1.89
CA GLY A 67 9.89 12.34 -1.21
C GLY A 67 10.02 12.20 0.32
N ASP A 68 9.43 11.17 0.94
CA ASP A 68 9.39 11.05 2.39
C ASP A 68 10.79 10.76 3.00
N LEU A 69 11.22 11.65 3.90
CA LEU A 69 12.55 11.64 4.53
C LEU A 69 12.52 11.11 5.97
N GLY A 70 11.34 10.77 6.45
CA GLY A 70 11.07 10.54 7.85
C GLY A 70 11.01 11.82 8.68
N GLY A 71 10.65 11.66 9.95
CA GLY A 71 10.44 12.80 10.84
C GLY A 71 11.73 13.30 11.50
N GLU A 72 11.72 14.57 11.92
CA GLU A 72 12.87 15.22 12.56
C GLU A 72 13.10 14.72 13.99
N ARG A 73 12.02 14.54 14.78
CA ARG A 73 12.08 14.13 16.20
C ARG A 73 11.47 12.76 16.46
N VAL A 74 10.30 12.51 15.89
CA VAL A 74 9.58 11.23 15.96
C VAL A 74 9.62 10.60 14.57
N LEU A 75 9.61 9.26 14.48
CA LEU A 75 9.75 8.54 13.20
C LEU A 75 11.03 8.91 12.44
N GLN A 76 12.13 9.15 13.16
CA GLN A 76 13.44 9.36 12.53
C GLN A 76 13.83 8.15 11.68
N ARG A 77 14.12 8.41 10.40
CA ARG A 77 14.42 7.37 9.39
C ARG A 77 13.30 6.33 9.23
N ARG A 78 12.05 6.74 9.50
CA ARG A 78 10.86 5.93 9.30
C ARG A 78 9.85 6.67 8.44
N TRP A 79 9.05 5.97 7.65
CA TRP A 79 8.05 6.60 6.79
C TRP A 79 7.09 7.47 7.62
N THR A 80 6.85 8.72 7.22
CA THR A 80 5.83 9.59 7.81
C THR A 80 4.53 9.60 7.00
N THR A 81 4.59 9.10 5.77
CA THR A 81 3.49 9.09 4.79
C THR A 81 2.91 7.70 4.55
N PHE A 82 3.30 6.71 5.34
CA PHE A 82 2.76 5.35 5.26
C PHE A 82 1.28 5.33 5.66
N LEU A 83 0.43 4.93 4.72
CA LEU A 83 -0.99 4.67 4.95
C LEU A 83 -1.36 3.34 4.28
N LYS A 84 -2.27 2.58 4.89
CA LYS A 84 -2.80 1.32 4.34
C LYS A 84 -4.31 1.26 4.41
N ALA A 85 -4.91 0.51 3.49
CA ALA A 85 -6.34 0.24 3.41
C ALA A 85 -6.59 -1.20 2.98
N GLN A 86 -7.77 -1.74 3.32
CA GLN A 86 -8.20 -3.07 2.86
C GLN A 86 -8.60 -3.05 1.39
N LEU A 87 -8.22 -4.09 0.66
CA LEU A 87 -8.78 -4.43 -0.65
C LEU A 87 -9.88 -5.48 -0.43
N LEU A 88 -11.11 -5.14 -0.80
CA LEU A 88 -12.25 -6.06 -0.71
C LEU A 88 -12.47 -6.72 -2.08
N CYS A 89 -12.32 -8.03 -2.14
CA CYS A 89 -12.74 -8.84 -3.28
C CYS A 89 -13.69 -9.92 -2.76
N SER A 90 -14.92 -9.93 -3.25
CA SER A 90 -15.95 -10.84 -2.77
C SER A 90 -16.88 -11.30 -3.88
N HIS A 91 -17.37 -12.52 -3.78
CA HIS A 91 -18.43 -13.01 -4.64
C HIS A 91 -19.78 -12.41 -4.19
N PRO A 92 -20.52 -11.70 -5.06
CA PRO A 92 -21.69 -10.93 -4.65
C PRO A 92 -22.86 -11.75 -4.08
N GLU A 93 -23.04 -13.00 -4.52
CA GLU A 93 -24.23 -13.79 -4.19
C GLU A 93 -24.17 -14.44 -2.82
N ASP A 94 -23.00 -14.94 -2.42
CA ASP A 94 -22.78 -15.67 -1.17
C ASP A 94 -21.88 -14.91 -0.19
N GLY A 95 -21.30 -13.77 -0.61
CA GLY A 95 -20.39 -12.98 0.20
C GLY A 95 -19.04 -13.64 0.44
N PHE A 96 -18.68 -14.69 -0.33
CA PHE A 96 -17.40 -15.36 -0.18
C PHE A 96 -16.25 -14.37 -0.42
N LEU A 97 -15.31 -14.27 0.53
CA LEU A 97 -14.23 -13.30 0.50
C LEU A 97 -12.94 -13.90 -0.07
N PHE A 98 -12.37 -13.24 -1.08
CA PHE A 98 -11.06 -13.55 -1.64
C PHE A 98 -9.99 -12.68 -0.96
N ASN A 99 -9.65 -13.04 0.28
CA ASN A 99 -8.83 -12.19 1.15
C ASN A 99 -7.31 -12.38 0.99
N VAL A 100 -6.84 -13.37 0.22
CA VAL A 100 -5.40 -13.64 0.04
C VAL A 100 -4.97 -13.22 -1.36
N LEU A 101 -4.28 -12.09 -1.42
CA LEU A 101 -3.72 -11.56 -2.66
C LEU A 101 -2.56 -12.43 -3.15
N GLN A 102 -2.56 -12.77 -4.44
CA GLN A 102 -1.53 -13.62 -5.06
C GLN A 102 -0.58 -12.84 -5.95
N ASP A 103 -1.09 -11.86 -6.70
CA ASP A 103 -0.32 -11.04 -7.64
C ASP A 103 -1.02 -9.69 -7.84
N MET A 104 -0.32 -8.72 -8.42
CA MET A 104 -0.88 -7.43 -8.84
C MET A 104 -0.27 -6.96 -10.16
N PHE A 105 -1.14 -6.61 -11.10
CA PHE A 105 -0.77 -5.98 -12.36
C PHE A 105 -1.22 -4.51 -12.39
N VAL A 106 -0.35 -3.64 -12.92
CA VAL A 106 -0.59 -2.20 -13.04
C VAL A 106 -0.81 -1.88 -14.51
N LEU A 107 -2.03 -1.46 -14.85
CA LEU A 107 -2.37 -1.00 -16.18
C LEU A 107 -2.47 0.53 -16.17
N THR A 108 -1.51 1.19 -16.81
CA THR A 108 -1.57 2.65 -17.03
C THR A 108 -2.15 2.92 -18.41
N SER A 109 -3.33 3.53 -18.45
CA SER A 109 -3.97 3.98 -19.71
C SER A 109 -3.45 5.36 -20.12
N GLY A 110 -3.68 5.72 -21.38
CA GLY A 110 -2.99 6.80 -22.09
C GLY A 110 -2.90 8.15 -21.37
N ASP A 111 -3.92 8.55 -20.61
CA ASP A 111 -3.97 9.87 -19.96
C ASP A 111 -3.19 9.93 -18.63
N GLY A 112 -2.45 8.88 -18.29
CA GLY A 112 -1.46 8.87 -17.21
C GLY A 112 -1.98 8.29 -15.90
N TRP A 113 -1.50 8.81 -14.77
CA TRP A 113 -1.79 8.25 -13.45
C TRP A 113 -3.28 8.23 -13.05
N PRO A 114 -4.15 9.20 -13.43
CA PRO A 114 -5.55 9.20 -13.01
C PRO A 114 -6.34 8.02 -13.59
N GLU A 115 -5.90 7.48 -14.74
CA GLU A 115 -6.50 6.33 -15.40
C GLU A 115 -5.77 5.01 -15.09
N THR A 116 -4.89 5.01 -14.10
CA THR A 116 -4.22 3.77 -13.71
C THR A 116 -5.19 2.83 -13.02
N VAL A 117 -5.26 1.60 -13.52
CA VAL A 117 -6.06 0.51 -12.96
C VAL A 117 -5.15 -0.57 -12.41
N PHE A 118 -5.48 -1.06 -11.22
CA PHE A 118 -4.81 -2.17 -10.58
C PHE A 118 -5.66 -3.44 -10.72
N TYR A 119 -5.07 -4.52 -11.21
CA TYR A 119 -5.70 -5.84 -11.32
C TYR A 119 -5.01 -6.83 -10.38
N GLY A 120 -5.79 -7.54 -9.56
CA GLY A 120 -5.30 -8.51 -8.58
C GLY A 120 -6.30 -9.61 -8.28
#